data_AF-A0A372JM03-F1
#
_entry.id   AF-A0A372JM03-F1
#
_cell.length_a   1.000
_cell.length_b   1.000
_cell.length_c   1.000
_cell.angle_alpha   90.00
_cell.angle_beta   90.00
_cell.angle_gamma   90.00
#
_symmetry.space_group_name_H-M   'P 1'
#
loop_
_entity.id
_entity.type
_entity.pdbx_description
1 polymer ?
#
loop_
_entity_poly.entity_id
_entity_poly.type
_entity_poly.pdbx_seq_one_letter_code
_entity_poly.pdbx_strand_id
1 'polypeptide(L)'
;MRDEPGADPRELRLRERLESIRARSEKSTSWRPSTQYLGRLVNRAGYVPVRTRLTREDLMFLADARDEVMMFTELAVRLIDLHRPQDAGGITSDPTSPIRRCRSCMWRWPCPTFRAIEENLHT
;
A
#
# COMPACT_ATOMS: atom_id res chain seq x y z
N MET A 1 -3.23 -7.53 34.29
CA MET A 1 -2.96 -6.71 33.10
C MET A 1 -2.15 -7.60 32.17
N ARG A 2 -2.76 -8.15 31.11
CA ARG A 2 -2.05 -9.02 30.15
C ARG A 2 -1.32 -8.08 29.19
N ASP A 3 0.00 -8.14 29.17
CA ASP A 3 0.80 -7.53 28.10
C ASP A 3 0.35 -8.16 26.78
N GLU A 4 -0.21 -7.35 25.88
CA GLU A 4 -0.35 -7.73 24.48
C GLU A 4 1.04 -8.09 23.96
N PRO A 5 1.25 -9.23 23.29
CA PRO A 5 2.53 -9.53 22.67
C PRO A 5 2.79 -8.43 21.65
N GLY A 6 3.72 -7.53 21.97
CA GLY A 6 3.95 -6.29 21.26
C GLY A 6 3.94 -6.51 19.75
N ALA A 7 3.09 -5.74 19.07
CA ALA A 7 2.98 -5.73 17.62
C ALA A 7 4.39 -5.73 17.00
N ASP A 8 4.62 -6.58 16.00
CA ASP A 8 5.93 -6.65 15.36
C ASP A 8 6.30 -5.24 14.86
N PRO A 9 7.44 -4.65 15.27
CA PRO A 9 7.84 -3.33 14.83
C PRO A 9 7.92 -3.20 13.29
N ARG A 10 8.14 -4.31 12.57
CA ARG A 10 8.07 -4.34 11.10
C ARG A 10 6.66 -4.13 10.60
N GLU A 11 5.69 -4.80 11.21
CA GLU A 11 4.27 -4.66 10.89
C GLU A 11 3.78 -3.23 11.16
N LEU A 12 4.17 -2.64 12.29
CA LEU A 12 3.86 -1.25 12.64
C LEU A 12 4.41 -0.27 11.60
N ARG A 13 5.71 -0.36 11.29
CA ARG A 13 6.34 0.52 10.28
C ARG A 13 5.71 0.37 8.91
N LEU A 14 5.40 -0.86 8.50
CA LEU A 14 4.79 -1.13 7.20
C LEU A 14 3.37 -0.55 7.12
N ARG A 15 2.60 -0.69 8.20
CA ARG A 15 1.26 -0.10 8.34
C ARG A 15 1.30 1.43 8.30
N GLU A 16 2.15 2.05 9.10
CA GLU A 16 2.33 3.51 9.10
C GLU A 16 2.71 4.05 7.71
N ARG A 17 3.59 3.33 6.99
CA ARG A 17 3.99 3.70 5.63
C ARG A 17 2.83 3.64 4.65
N LEU A 18 2.02 2.57 4.70
CA LEU A 18 0.85 2.41 3.84
C LEU A 18 -0.24 3.44 4.17
N GLU A 19 -0.50 3.69 5.44
CA GLU A 19 -1.43 4.75 5.87
C GLU A 19 -0.95 6.13 5.42
N SER A 20 0.36 6.39 5.45
CA SER A 20 0.95 7.62 4.91
C SER A 20 0.79 7.74 3.39
N ILE A 21 0.99 6.65 2.63
CA ILE A 21 0.73 6.62 1.18
C ILE A 21 -0.75 6.89 0.91
N ARG A 22 -1.65 6.17 1.60
CA ARG A 22 -3.10 6.35 1.48
C ARG A 22 -3.51 7.78 1.79
N ALA A 23 -3.08 8.33 2.91
CA ALA A 23 -3.41 9.70 3.31
C ALA A 23 -2.89 10.74 2.32
N ARG A 24 -1.69 10.54 1.74
CA ARG A 24 -1.17 11.41 0.68
C ARG A 24 -2.00 11.28 -0.61
N SER A 25 -2.38 10.08 -1.00
CA SER A 25 -3.21 9.83 -2.18
C SER A 25 -4.63 10.38 -2.02
N GLU A 26 -5.23 10.24 -0.84
CA GLU A 26 -6.53 10.84 -0.49
C GLU A 26 -6.48 12.37 -0.55
N LYS A 27 -5.40 12.98 -0.06
CA LYS A 27 -5.15 14.43 -0.09
C LYS A 27 -4.71 14.94 -1.46
N SER A 28 -4.19 14.09 -2.33
CA SER A 28 -3.80 14.49 -3.68
C SER A 28 -5.03 14.88 -4.49
N THR A 29 -5.02 16.02 -5.18
CA THR A 29 -6.14 16.37 -6.07
C THR A 29 -6.21 15.34 -7.19
N SER A 30 -7.36 14.67 -7.36
CA SER A 30 -7.57 13.78 -8.51
C SER A 30 -7.36 14.60 -9.78
N TRP A 31 -6.71 14.03 -10.78
CA TRP A 31 -6.54 14.69 -12.06
C TRP A 31 -7.79 14.57 -12.94
N ARG A 32 -8.78 13.74 -12.57
CA ARG A 32 -10.03 13.59 -13.33
C ARG A 32 -10.84 14.90 -13.50
N PRO A 33 -10.99 15.76 -12.48
CA PRO A 33 -11.60 17.07 -12.67
C PRO A 33 -10.69 18.04 -13.43
N SER A 34 -9.37 17.96 -13.21
CA SER A 34 -8.38 18.77 -13.94
C SER A 34 -8.39 18.43 -15.43
N THR A 35 -8.56 17.17 -15.84
CA THR A 35 -8.70 16.78 -17.26
C THR A 35 -10.00 17.31 -17.88
N GLN A 36 -11.09 17.46 -17.12
CA GLN A 36 -12.30 18.15 -17.59
C GLN A 36 -12.07 19.66 -17.79
N TYR A 37 -11.38 20.34 -16.86
CA TYR A 37 -11.05 21.76 -16.98
C TYR A 37 -10.03 22.01 -18.11
N LEU A 38 -8.97 21.21 -18.17
CA LEU A 38 -8.01 21.18 -19.28
C LEU A 38 -8.77 20.92 -20.59
N GLY A 39 -9.74 20.01 -20.62
CA GLY A 39 -10.63 19.78 -21.77
C GLY A 39 -11.31 21.05 -22.32
N ARG A 40 -11.57 22.07 -21.50
CA ARG A 40 -12.11 23.39 -21.92
C ARG A 40 -11.05 24.35 -22.43
N LEU A 41 -9.79 24.14 -22.05
CA LEU A 41 -8.62 24.85 -22.54
C LEU A 41 -8.07 24.21 -23.84
N VAL A 42 -8.80 23.26 -24.41
CA VAL A 42 -8.56 22.69 -25.72
C VAL A 42 -8.69 23.80 -26.75
N ASN A 43 -7.57 24.16 -27.37
CA ASN A 43 -7.54 25.11 -28.47
C ASN A 43 -8.36 24.59 -29.66
N ARG A 44 -8.62 25.44 -30.66
CA ARG A 44 -9.35 25.03 -31.88
C ARG A 44 -8.73 23.86 -32.65
N ALA A 45 -7.49 23.47 -32.32
CA ALA A 45 -6.80 22.33 -32.88
C ALA A 45 -6.93 21.04 -32.04
N GLY A 46 -7.58 21.06 -30.87
CA GLY A 46 -7.84 19.86 -30.07
C GLY A 46 -6.91 19.63 -28.86
N TYR A 47 -6.05 20.59 -28.48
CA TYR A 47 -5.03 20.38 -27.43
C TYR A 47 -4.98 21.48 -26.36
N VAL A 48 -4.52 21.13 -25.16
CA VAL A 48 -4.26 22.06 -24.05
C VAL A 48 -2.76 22.33 -23.98
N PRO A 49 -2.29 23.59 -24.02
CA PRO A 49 -0.85 23.88 -24.02
C PRO A 49 -0.26 23.70 -22.62
N VAL A 50 0.05 22.46 -22.26
CA VAL A 50 1.00 22.12 -21.21
C VAL A 50 2.38 22.28 -21.83
N ARG A 51 3.25 23.14 -21.29
CA ARG A 51 4.64 23.33 -21.80
C ARG A 51 5.58 22.16 -21.48
N THR A 52 5.02 20.96 -21.35
CA THR A 52 5.73 19.71 -21.06
C THR A 52 5.29 18.69 -22.11
N ARG A 53 6.23 17.92 -22.67
CA ARG A 53 5.91 16.83 -23.59
C ARG A 53 5.36 15.66 -22.78
N LEU A 54 4.06 15.40 -22.88
CA LEU A 54 3.41 14.21 -22.33
C LEU A 54 2.89 13.36 -23.49
N THR A 55 3.11 12.05 -23.41
CA THR A 55 2.50 11.10 -24.32
C THR A 55 1.02 10.87 -23.96
N ARG A 56 0.29 10.13 -24.80
CA ARG A 56 -1.07 9.69 -24.47
C ARG A 56 -1.05 8.80 -23.24
N GLU A 57 -0.05 7.94 -23.15
CA GLU A 57 0.16 6.98 -22.08
C GLU A 57 0.41 7.71 -20.75
N ASP A 58 1.18 8.80 -20.75
CA ASP A 58 1.40 9.64 -19.56
C ASP A 58 0.09 10.24 -19.04
N LEU A 59 -0.79 10.71 -19.95
CA LEU A 59 -2.08 11.30 -19.56
C LEU A 59 -3.05 10.27 -19.02
N MET A 60 -3.09 9.07 -19.61
CA MET A 60 -3.90 7.96 -19.10
C MET A 60 -3.41 7.50 -17.73
N PHE A 61 -2.09 7.30 -17.59
CA PHE A 61 -1.48 6.95 -16.32
C PHE A 61 -1.81 7.97 -15.23
N LEU A 62 -1.61 9.26 -15.48
CA LEU A 62 -1.89 10.32 -14.50
C LEU A 62 -3.38 10.44 -14.13
N ALA A 63 -4.28 10.15 -15.07
CA ALA A 63 -5.72 10.22 -14.83
C ALA A 63 -6.21 9.16 -13.84
N ASP A 64 -5.60 7.97 -13.85
CA ASP A 64 -6.02 6.83 -13.03
C ASP A 64 -5.07 6.56 -11.85
N ALA A 65 -3.84 7.10 -11.86
CA ALA A 65 -2.80 6.84 -10.86
C ALA A 65 -3.26 7.04 -9.41
N ARG A 66 -4.08 8.07 -9.13
CA ARG A 66 -4.61 8.29 -7.78
C ARG A 66 -5.46 7.10 -7.33
N ASP A 67 -6.42 6.70 -8.16
CA ASP A 67 -7.40 5.67 -7.83
C ASP A 67 -6.71 4.30 -7.76
N GLU A 68 -5.77 4.03 -8.67
CA GLU A 68 -4.95 2.81 -8.66
C GLU A 68 -4.06 2.72 -7.42
N VAL A 69 -3.35 3.80 -7.06
CA VAL A 69 -2.53 3.82 -5.83
C VAL A 69 -3.39 3.64 -4.59
N MET A 70 -4.58 4.24 -4.53
CA MET A 70 -5.51 4.01 -3.41
C MET A 70 -5.93 2.54 -3.33
N MET A 71 -6.37 1.95 -4.44
CA MET A 71 -6.76 0.54 -4.52
C MET A 71 -5.62 -0.40 -4.09
N PHE A 72 -4.40 -0.19 -4.59
CA PHE A 72 -3.25 -1.02 -4.22
C PHE A 72 -2.86 -0.84 -2.74
N THR A 73 -2.96 0.38 -2.22
CA THR A 73 -2.65 0.65 -0.80
C THR A 73 -3.68 0.00 0.12
N GLU A 74 -4.98 0.06 -0.23
CA GLU A 74 -6.03 -0.63 0.51
C GLU A 74 -5.86 -2.15 0.49
N LEU A 75 -5.51 -2.72 -0.67
CA LEU A 75 -5.21 -4.14 -0.80
C LEU A 75 -4.02 -4.53 0.10
N ALA A 76 -2.93 -3.76 0.06
CA ALA A 76 -1.74 -4.03 0.87
C ALA A 76 -2.05 -3.98 2.37
N VAL A 77 -2.85 -3.01 2.84
CA VAL A 77 -3.31 -2.94 4.23
C VAL A 77 -4.11 -4.19 4.61
N ARG A 78 -5.08 -4.59 3.78
CA ARG A 78 -5.89 -5.80 4.03
C ARG A 78 -5.02 -7.07 4.08
N LEU A 79 -4.02 -7.17 3.20
CA LEU A 79 -3.08 -8.29 3.19
C LEU A 79 -2.23 -8.35 4.46
N ILE A 80 -1.72 -7.22 4.95
CA ILE A 80 -0.98 -7.19 6.23
C ILE A 80 -1.90 -7.48 7.41
N ASP A 81 -3.15 -7.05 7.36
CA ASP A 81 -4.13 -7.34 8.41
C ASP A 81 -4.50 -8.83 8.48
N LEU A 82 -4.54 -9.48 7.33
CA LEU A 82 -4.74 -10.93 7.22
C LEU A 82 -3.48 -11.70 7.63
N HIS A 83 -2.32 -11.24 7.18
CA HIS A 83 -1.01 -11.84 7.45
C HIS A 83 -0.35 -11.19 8.67
N ARG A 84 -0.87 -11.52 9.86
CA ARG A 84 -0.28 -11.12 11.16
C ARG A 84 0.37 -12.29 11.89
N PRO A 85 1.31 -12.05 12.82
CA PRO A 85 1.83 -13.10 13.67
C PRO A 85 0.71 -13.71 14.52
N GLN A 86 0.67 -15.03 14.63
CA GLN A 86 -0.17 -15.74 15.57
C GLN A 86 0.44 -15.59 16.97
N ASP A 87 -0.41 -15.37 17.98
CA ASP A 87 0.01 -15.45 19.38
C ASP A 87 0.71 -16.80 19.62
N ALA A 88 1.81 -16.78 20.38
CA ALA A 88 2.59 -17.95 20.73
C ALA A 88 1.79 -18.88 21.67
N GLY A 89 0.72 -19.49 21.16
CA GLY A 89 -0.09 -20.52 21.81
C GLY A 89 0.08 -21.89 21.14
N GLY A 90 1.02 -22.00 20.19
CA GLY A 90 1.38 -23.28 19.58
C GLY A 90 2.27 -24.12 20.49
N ILE A 91 2.11 -25.44 20.39
CA ILE A 91 2.97 -26.43 21.04
C ILE A 91 4.40 -26.25 20.51
N THR A 92 5.24 -25.50 21.24
CA THR A 92 6.66 -25.31 20.90
C THR A 92 7.49 -26.30 21.70
N SER A 93 8.43 -26.98 21.03
CA SER A 93 9.40 -27.88 21.68
C SER A 93 10.49 -27.10 22.42
N ASP A 94 10.63 -25.81 22.16
CA ASP A 94 11.54 -24.90 22.85
C ASP A 94 10.73 -23.71 23.44
N PRO A 95 10.53 -23.67 24.78
CA PRO A 95 9.85 -22.58 25.46
C PRO A 95 10.60 -21.24 25.39
N THR A 96 11.89 -21.25 25.08
CA THR A 96 12.75 -20.06 25.05
C THR A 96 12.78 -19.38 23.69
N SER A 97 12.39 -20.08 22.61
CA SER A 97 12.30 -19.54 21.25
C SER A 97 11.03 -20.03 20.52
N PRO A 98 9.83 -19.59 20.94
CA PRO A 98 8.60 -20.00 20.29
C PRO A 98 8.58 -19.58 18.82
N ILE A 99 8.41 -20.54 17.92
CA ILE A 99 8.27 -20.27 16.48
C ILE A 99 6.95 -19.51 16.26
N ARG A 100 7.06 -18.21 15.96
CA ARG A 100 5.91 -17.43 15.49
C ARG A 100 5.56 -17.83 14.06
N ARG A 101 4.29 -18.08 13.81
CA ARG A 101 3.73 -18.39 12.49
C ARG A 101 2.76 -17.29 12.08
N CYS A 102 2.58 -17.09 10.78
CA CYS A 102 1.55 -16.22 10.26
C CYS A 102 0.17 -16.85 10.51
N ARG A 103 -0.79 -16.07 11.03
CA ARG A 103 -2.17 -16.52 11.29
C ARG A 103 -2.90 -17.02 10.04
N SER A 104 -2.69 -16.37 8.89
CA SER A 104 -3.39 -16.73 7.65
C SER A 104 -2.80 -17.95 6.94
N CYS A 105 -1.49 -17.98 6.70
CA CYS A 105 -0.86 -19.03 5.90
C CYS A 105 -0.09 -20.08 6.71
N MET A 106 0.11 -19.89 8.02
CA MET A 106 0.83 -20.80 8.93
C MET A 106 2.35 -20.98 8.66
N TRP A 107 2.89 -20.25 7.68
CA TRP A 107 4.34 -20.15 7.45
C TRP A 107 5.05 -19.45 8.60
N ARG A 108 6.35 -19.72 8.76
CA ARG A 108 7.19 -19.02 9.74
C ARG A 108 7.11 -17.50 9.52
N TRP A 109 6.85 -16.77 10.59
CA TRP A 109 6.79 -15.31 10.55
C TRP A 109 8.20 -14.69 10.43
N PRO A 110 8.40 -13.62 9.63
CA PRO A 110 7.46 -13.06 8.66
C PRO A 110 7.28 -14.00 7.46
N CYS A 111 6.03 -14.19 7.05
CA CYS A 111 5.68 -15.09 5.95
C CYS A 111 6.05 -14.50 4.58
N PRO A 112 6.13 -15.33 3.51
CA PRO A 112 6.53 -14.86 2.18
C PRO A 112 5.71 -13.67 1.66
N THR A 113 4.39 -13.67 1.86
CA THR A 113 3.52 -12.56 1.45
C THR A 113 3.87 -11.26 2.16
N PHE A 114 4.09 -11.30 3.48
CA PHE A 114 4.47 -10.12 4.25
C PHE A 114 5.82 -9.58 3.77
N ARG A 115 6.81 -10.46 3.56
CA ARG A 115 8.14 -10.06 3.06
C ARG A 115 8.07 -9.43 1.69
N ALA A 116 7.29 -10.00 0.77
CA ALA A 116 7.10 -9.43 -0.56
C ALA A 116 6.54 -8.00 -0.48
N ILE A 117 5.57 -7.75 0.39
CA ILE A 117 5.00 -6.41 0.59
C ILE A 117 6.05 -5.47 1.25
N GLU A 118 6.78 -5.95 2.26
CA GLU A 118 7.86 -5.21 2.94
C GLU A 118 8.96 -4.78 1.95
N GLU A 119 9.44 -5.70 1.11
CA GLU A 119 10.48 -5.47 0.10
C GLU A 119 10.04 -4.43 -0.95
N ASN A 120 8.80 -4.52 -1.45
CA ASN A 120 8.29 -3.60 -2.47
C ASN A 120 8.06 -2.17 -1.94
N LEU A 121 7.95 -1.98 -0.62
CA LEU A 121 7.71 -0.68 0.02
C LEU A 121 8.99 -0.05 0.62
N HIS A 122 10.13 -0.72 0.48
CA HIS A 122 11.45 -0.25 0.90
C HIS A 122 12.30 0.37 -0.22
N THR A 123 11.76 0.45 -1.45
CA THR A 123 12.38 1.17 -2.58
C THR A 123 11.85 2.60 -2.63
#